data_AF-F8QHN0-F1
#
_entry.id   AF-F8QHN0-F1
#
_cell.length_a   1.000
_cell.length_b   1.000
_cell.length_c   1.000
_cell.angle_alpha   90.00
_cell.angle_beta   90.00
_cell.angle_gamma   90.00
#
_symmetry.space_group_name_H-M   'P 1'
#
loop_
_entity.id
_entity.type
_entity.pdbx_description
1 polymer ?
#
loop_
_entity_poly.entity_id
_entity_poly.type
_entity_poly.pdbx_seq_one_letter_code
_entity_poly.pdbx_strand_id
1 'polypeptide(L)'
;MEAFEDDNPFETDADRLSSETSSTSKVNISAPSSPPSHPSRLVSPTSPGTNMNQPFSPPGSRRHAQATFKTDFCCTRDQWLHSGEDFEILITDAQKTSLNSSTPYITYVIQSGNTEARHRYSEFESLRGSLVKLYPTLIIPPIPSKQTIGDYAVKQAKAKEDAAMIARRKRMLQTFLNRIGRHPILSNDHVFHRFLDGEVSWTEVLHSPPLSLLPKNILKAPSHNPTDQNASPAYAVLPNPSAAHPLRNPDQRFVDSEVFTNKFSNHLGGPMERVTRRSLKRWSDNAQDHSELGAALNGFSLNESGALAAAIEKTGQAVDTTYVSTTRLVQELEQNWCEPLHEYAQFASIIRKLLAYRHQKHVQYEMTQDNLESKRELLEDYEKSEREAKRLEEALNRGRVSGVQSEPGPRNARSRSPDADEPEEPSSAYLPPHPGPTPPRRRAPGMAFLSALSYTLHGMMDVDPETARRNGISKTRETISQLEDALHLSAQDLKYSSSTIQADLDRFQRQKVADMREMAINMARSHRDWCQKNLEAWKEAKKEIEKIPDHPNRLPSSKDTSNGVGPGPSTRRDSTATVNGR
;
A
#
# COMPACT_ATOMS: atom_id res chain seq x y z
N MET A 1 45.12 9.40 15.89
CA MET A 1 44.96 7.93 15.79
C MET A 1 43.87 7.59 16.79
N GLU A 2 42.63 7.71 16.35
CA GLU A 2 41.43 7.32 17.09
C GLU A 2 40.61 6.47 16.12
N ALA A 3 40.24 5.27 16.58
CA ALA A 3 39.56 4.27 15.79
C ALA A 3 38.11 4.72 15.55
N PHE A 4 37.69 4.71 14.29
CA PHE A 4 36.28 4.79 13.94
C PHE A 4 35.63 3.43 14.24
N GLU A 5 34.70 3.41 15.19
CA GLU A 5 33.77 2.31 15.38
C GLU A 5 32.71 2.34 14.27
N ASP A 6 32.57 1.20 13.59
CA ASP A 6 31.65 0.96 12.48
C ASP A 6 30.30 0.53 13.08
N ASP A 7 29.45 1.50 13.41
CA ASP A 7 28.16 1.25 14.03
C ASP A 7 27.13 0.87 12.93
N ASN A 8 26.98 -0.43 12.72
CA ASN A 8 26.01 -1.01 11.78
C ASN A 8 24.62 -1.03 12.42
N PRO A 9 23.65 -0.23 11.95
CA PRO A 9 22.33 -0.08 12.59
C PRO A 9 21.38 -1.29 12.38
N PHE A 10 21.91 -2.45 11.99
CA PHE A 10 21.14 -3.66 11.67
C PHE A 10 21.55 -4.90 12.48
N GLU A 11 22.52 -4.82 13.40
CA GLU A 11 22.78 -5.90 14.36
C GLU A 11 22.07 -5.61 15.69
N THR A 12 21.01 -6.34 15.97
CA THR A 12 20.53 -6.54 17.34
C THR A 12 20.54 -8.03 17.64
N ASP A 13 21.19 -8.33 18.77
CA ASP A 13 21.50 -9.63 19.32
C ASP A 13 20.31 -10.60 19.35
N ALA A 14 20.57 -11.80 18.84
CA ALA A 14 19.74 -12.97 19.02
C ALA A 14 20.09 -13.61 20.38
N ASP A 15 19.40 -13.22 21.44
CA ASP A 15 19.46 -13.94 22.71
C ASP A 15 18.23 -14.83 22.95
N ARG A 16 18.57 -16.08 23.25
CA ARG A 16 17.69 -17.21 23.53
C ARG A 16 17.04 -17.06 24.90
N LEU A 17 15.71 -17.19 24.99
CA LEU A 17 15.06 -17.68 26.20
C LEU A 17 13.92 -18.65 25.86
N SER A 18 14.11 -19.89 26.30
CA SER A 18 13.12 -20.95 26.40
C SER A 18 12.33 -20.78 27.70
N SER A 19 11.00 -20.93 27.69
CA SER A 19 10.28 -21.65 28.75
C SER A 19 8.78 -21.79 28.46
N GLU A 20 8.34 -23.03 28.58
CA GLU A 20 6.97 -23.53 28.60
C GLU A 20 6.19 -23.04 29.84
N THR A 21 4.87 -22.82 29.70
CA THR A 21 3.78 -23.57 30.37
C THR A 21 2.47 -22.76 30.51
N SER A 22 1.42 -23.33 29.93
CA SER A 22 -0.01 -23.42 30.33
C SER A 22 -0.79 -22.20 30.87
N SER A 23 -1.91 -21.83 30.20
CA SER A 23 -3.26 -22.31 30.60
C SER A 23 -4.42 -21.82 29.70
N THR A 24 -5.20 -22.81 29.23
CA THR A 24 -6.63 -22.89 28.85
C THR A 24 -7.43 -21.69 28.32
N SER A 25 -7.66 -21.67 27.00
CA SER A 25 -9.02 -21.60 26.38
C SER A 25 -8.90 -21.96 24.89
N LYS A 26 -9.55 -23.07 24.48
CA LYS A 26 -9.40 -23.64 23.13
C LYS A 26 -10.42 -23.04 22.17
N VAL A 27 -9.97 -22.22 21.23
CA VAL A 27 -10.51 -22.21 19.86
C VAL A 27 -9.33 -22.51 18.94
N ASN A 28 -9.39 -23.67 18.28
CA ASN A 28 -8.25 -24.25 17.57
C ASN A 28 -7.99 -23.48 16.27
N ILE A 29 -6.91 -22.69 16.22
CA ILE A 29 -6.43 -21.99 15.03
C ILE A 29 -4.96 -22.42 14.81
N SER A 30 -4.76 -23.53 14.09
CA SER A 30 -3.52 -24.04 13.44
C SER A 30 -3.91 -25.37 12.77
N ALA A 31 -3.59 -25.79 11.54
CA ALA A 31 -2.63 -25.43 10.50
C ALA A 31 -3.24 -25.82 9.10
N PRO A 32 -2.54 -25.71 7.95
CA PRO A 32 -3.16 -25.40 6.66
C PRO A 32 -3.78 -26.60 5.92
N SER A 33 -4.89 -26.36 5.25
CA SER A 33 -5.20 -27.06 4.01
C SER A 33 -4.52 -26.27 2.88
N SER A 34 -3.72 -26.96 2.07
CA SER A 34 -3.21 -26.46 0.78
C SER A 34 -4.31 -25.75 -0.01
N PRO A 35 -4.01 -24.67 -0.75
CA PRO A 35 -5.04 -23.88 -1.43
C PRO A 35 -5.77 -24.77 -2.45
N PRO A 36 -7.11 -24.76 -2.50
CA PRO A 36 -7.82 -25.37 -3.60
C PRO A 36 -7.54 -24.54 -4.87
N SER A 37 -7.04 -25.22 -5.89
CA SER A 37 -6.94 -24.72 -7.26
C SER A 37 -8.35 -24.43 -7.82
N HIS A 38 -8.56 -23.17 -8.23
CA HIS A 38 -9.59 -22.64 -9.14
C HIS A 38 -11.09 -22.88 -8.84
N PRO A 39 -11.94 -21.83 -8.90
CA PRO A 39 -13.38 -21.98 -9.04
C PRO A 39 -13.82 -21.79 -10.50
N SER A 40 -14.17 -22.88 -11.18
CA SER A 40 -15.08 -22.89 -12.33
C SER A 40 -15.90 -24.19 -12.29
N ARG A 41 -17.23 -24.07 -12.38
CA ARG A 41 -18.25 -25.02 -11.91
C ARG A 41 -18.55 -26.22 -12.86
N LEU A 42 -18.94 -27.33 -12.20
CA LEU A 42 -20.00 -28.32 -12.49
C LEU A 42 -20.06 -29.02 -13.87
N VAL A 43 -19.83 -30.35 -13.90
CA VAL A 43 -20.72 -31.40 -14.46
C VAL A 43 -20.35 -32.79 -13.85
N SER A 44 -21.35 -33.61 -13.50
CA SER A 44 -21.28 -35.08 -13.27
C SER A 44 -22.27 -35.74 -14.25
N PRO A 45 -22.17 -37.03 -14.70
CA PRO A 45 -22.04 -38.19 -13.80
C PRO A 45 -21.33 -39.49 -14.30
N THR A 46 -21.10 -40.39 -13.32
CA THR A 46 -21.12 -41.88 -13.31
C THR A 46 -19.88 -42.76 -13.67
N SER A 47 -19.45 -43.50 -12.63
CA SER A 47 -19.06 -44.93 -12.57
C SER A 47 -17.57 -45.37 -12.55
N PRO A 48 -17.26 -46.51 -11.88
CA PRO A 48 -16.11 -46.62 -10.96
C PRO A 48 -15.01 -47.62 -11.40
N GLY A 49 -13.79 -47.45 -10.88
CA GLY A 49 -12.69 -48.40 -11.09
C GLY A 49 -11.52 -48.22 -10.13
N THR A 50 -11.41 -49.17 -9.21
CA THR A 50 -10.27 -49.54 -8.34
C THR A 50 -8.90 -49.57 -9.02
N ASN A 51 -7.84 -49.04 -8.37
CA ASN A 51 -6.68 -49.85 -7.96
C ASN A 51 -5.65 -49.09 -7.09
N MET A 52 -5.24 -49.76 -6.01
CA MET A 52 -4.09 -49.49 -5.15
C MET A 52 -2.85 -50.24 -5.68
N ASN A 53 -1.66 -49.81 -5.24
CA ASN A 53 -0.29 -50.31 -5.51
C ASN A 53 0.40 -49.62 -6.72
N GLN A 54 1.63 -49.07 -6.69
CA GLN A 54 2.87 -49.38 -5.94
C GLN A 54 3.96 -48.31 -6.31
N PRO A 55 5.28 -48.45 -6.05
CA PRO A 55 6.06 -48.15 -4.84
C PRO A 55 7.09 -46.99 -4.99
N PHE A 56 7.82 -46.73 -3.90
CA PHE A 56 8.92 -45.77 -3.71
C PHE A 56 10.02 -45.77 -4.80
N SER A 57 10.52 -44.56 -5.13
CA SER A 57 11.74 -44.32 -5.95
C SER A 57 12.83 -43.59 -5.14
N PRO A 58 14.13 -43.85 -5.40
CA PRO A 58 15.26 -43.43 -4.54
C PRO A 58 15.72 -41.97 -4.74
N PRO A 59 16.51 -41.40 -3.80
CA PRO A 59 16.85 -39.98 -3.82
C PRO A 59 18.07 -39.72 -4.71
N GLY A 60 17.84 -39.14 -5.88
CA GLY A 60 18.94 -38.82 -6.79
C GLY A 60 18.47 -38.29 -8.14
N SER A 61 17.68 -37.22 -8.17
CA SER A 61 17.55 -36.42 -9.38
C SER A 61 17.24 -34.98 -9.01
N ARG A 62 18.10 -34.06 -9.46
CA ARG A 62 17.85 -32.61 -9.39
C ARG A 62 16.50 -32.35 -10.03
N ARG A 63 15.51 -31.97 -9.22
CA ARG A 63 14.26 -31.42 -9.73
C ARG A 63 14.61 -30.13 -10.47
N HIS A 64 14.69 -30.21 -11.80
CA HIS A 64 14.33 -29.05 -12.60
C HIS A 64 12.95 -28.62 -12.09
N ALA A 65 12.87 -27.43 -11.50
CA ALA A 65 11.58 -26.82 -11.23
C ALA A 65 10.85 -26.77 -12.57
N GLN A 66 9.88 -27.67 -12.77
CA GLN A 66 8.99 -27.60 -13.92
C GLN A 66 8.32 -26.24 -13.81
N ALA A 67 8.65 -25.33 -14.72
CA ALA A 67 7.90 -24.10 -14.87
C ALA A 67 6.46 -24.54 -15.14
N THR A 68 5.57 -24.26 -14.20
CA THR A 68 4.13 -24.49 -14.35
C THR A 68 3.65 -23.50 -15.39
N PHE A 69 3.73 -23.89 -16.66
CA PHE A 69 3.18 -23.11 -17.75
C PHE A 69 1.67 -23.09 -17.61
N LYS A 70 1.12 -21.87 -17.59
CA LYS A 70 -0.32 -21.64 -17.64
C LYS A 70 -0.87 -22.24 -18.94
N THR A 71 -1.96 -23.00 -18.87
CA THR A 71 -2.58 -23.65 -20.03
C THR A 71 -3.90 -23.01 -20.44
N ASP A 72 -4.61 -22.38 -19.50
CA ASP A 72 -5.90 -21.75 -19.73
C ASP A 72 -5.74 -20.24 -19.85
N PHE A 73 -5.98 -19.69 -21.04
CA PHE A 73 -5.83 -18.26 -21.33
C PHE A 73 -7.20 -17.62 -21.62
N CYS A 74 -7.44 -16.42 -21.08
CA CYS A 74 -8.70 -15.72 -21.36
C CYS A 74 -8.72 -15.02 -22.74
N CYS A 75 -7.55 -14.68 -23.28
CA CYS A 75 -7.39 -14.05 -24.60
C CYS A 75 -5.94 -14.16 -25.12
N THR A 76 -5.69 -13.67 -26.33
CA THR A 76 -4.36 -13.65 -26.96
C THR A 76 -3.33 -12.84 -26.15
N ARG A 77 -3.74 -11.73 -25.51
CA ARG A 77 -2.83 -10.93 -24.68
C ARG A 77 -2.37 -11.70 -23.44
N ASP A 78 -3.28 -12.45 -22.84
CA ASP A 78 -2.98 -13.32 -21.70
C ASP A 78 -1.97 -14.40 -22.08
N GLN A 79 -2.18 -15.04 -23.25
CA GLN A 79 -1.24 -16.03 -23.79
C GLN A 79 0.14 -15.44 -24.06
N TRP A 80 0.20 -14.22 -24.62
CA TRP A 80 1.48 -13.54 -24.89
C TRP A 80 2.25 -13.21 -23.61
N LEU A 81 1.59 -12.68 -22.58
CA LEU A 81 2.22 -12.36 -21.30
C LEU A 81 2.75 -13.60 -20.55
N HIS A 82 2.23 -14.78 -20.86
CA HIS A 82 2.54 -16.04 -20.18
C HIS A 82 3.12 -17.11 -21.12
N SER A 83 3.69 -16.71 -22.27
CA SER A 83 4.27 -17.63 -23.25
C SER A 83 5.51 -18.37 -22.74
N GLY A 84 6.12 -17.88 -21.64
CA GLY A 84 7.38 -18.38 -21.11
C GLY A 84 8.61 -17.68 -21.71
N GLU A 85 8.41 -16.82 -22.71
CA GLU A 85 9.44 -15.94 -23.25
C GLU A 85 9.47 -14.61 -22.46
N ASP A 86 10.64 -13.98 -22.38
CA ASP A 86 10.75 -12.64 -21.81
C ASP A 86 9.99 -11.66 -22.70
N PHE A 87 8.90 -11.10 -22.18
CA PHE A 87 8.15 -10.05 -22.85
C PHE A 87 8.55 -8.66 -22.32
N GLU A 88 8.39 -7.66 -23.18
CA GLU A 88 8.47 -6.26 -22.81
C GLU A 88 7.33 -5.48 -23.45
N ILE A 89 6.64 -4.67 -22.64
CA ILE A 89 5.66 -3.70 -23.13
C ILE A 89 6.42 -2.40 -23.38
N LEU A 90 6.35 -1.86 -24.59
CA LEU A 90 7.07 -0.64 -24.95
C LEU A 90 6.07 0.49 -25.16
N ILE A 91 6.36 1.67 -24.63
CA ILE A 91 5.72 2.88 -25.12
C ILE A 91 6.67 3.43 -26.18
N THR A 92 6.29 3.35 -27.46
CA THR A 92 7.18 3.69 -28.58
C THR A 92 7.19 5.18 -28.85
N ASP A 93 6.06 5.86 -28.65
CA ASP A 93 5.91 7.28 -28.97
C ASP A 93 4.95 8.02 -28.01
N ALA A 94 5.04 9.35 -28.00
CA ALA A 94 4.15 10.25 -27.27
C ALA A 94 3.72 11.40 -28.19
N GLN A 95 2.52 11.28 -28.75
CA GLN A 95 2.01 12.15 -29.81
C GLN A 95 1.03 13.19 -29.28
N LYS A 96 1.16 14.44 -29.71
CA LYS A 96 0.19 15.49 -29.43
C LYS A 96 -0.97 15.39 -30.42
N THR A 97 -2.19 15.25 -29.92
CA THR A 97 -3.40 15.14 -30.74
C THR A 97 -4.54 15.99 -30.19
N SER A 98 -5.50 16.35 -31.05
CA SER A 98 -6.77 16.99 -30.69
C SER A 98 -7.98 16.13 -31.06
N LEU A 99 -7.76 14.86 -31.45
CA LEU A 99 -8.83 13.93 -31.78
C LEU A 99 -9.85 13.84 -30.63
N ASN A 100 -11.11 14.13 -30.92
CA ASN A 100 -12.24 14.08 -29.98
C ASN A 100 -12.12 14.99 -28.74
N SER A 101 -11.31 16.06 -28.80
CA SER A 101 -11.22 17.05 -27.71
C SER A 101 -11.01 18.47 -28.24
N SER A 102 -11.59 19.45 -27.54
CA SER A 102 -11.40 20.87 -27.85
C SER A 102 -10.00 21.38 -27.48
N THR A 103 -9.27 20.66 -26.61
CA THR A 103 -7.91 21.01 -26.21
C THR A 103 -6.93 19.89 -26.60
N PRO A 104 -5.72 20.24 -27.10
CA PRO A 104 -4.75 19.23 -27.49
C PRO A 104 -4.23 18.49 -26.25
N TYR A 105 -4.06 17.18 -26.36
CA TYR A 105 -3.54 16.31 -25.32
C TYR A 105 -2.47 15.36 -25.87
N ILE A 106 -1.77 14.68 -24.97
CA ILE A 106 -0.71 13.73 -25.32
C ILE A 106 -1.27 12.31 -25.21
N THR A 107 -1.07 11.54 -26.28
CA THR A 107 -1.39 10.13 -26.38
C THR A 107 -0.10 9.31 -26.47
N TYR A 108 -0.02 8.25 -25.68
CA TYR A 108 1.10 7.32 -25.64
C TYR A 108 0.79 6.13 -26.53
N VAL A 109 1.70 5.82 -27.45
CA VAL A 109 1.61 4.66 -28.35
C VAL A 109 2.26 3.48 -27.65
N ILE A 110 1.47 2.45 -27.34
CA ILE A 110 1.86 1.28 -26.56
C ILE A 110 1.96 0.09 -27.52
N GLN A 111 3.15 -0.46 -27.67
CA GLN A 111 3.41 -1.71 -28.37
C GLN A 111 3.42 -2.87 -27.38
N SER A 112 2.56 -3.87 -27.61
CA SER A 112 2.56 -5.13 -26.86
C SER A 112 2.53 -6.32 -27.82
N GLY A 113 3.66 -7.00 -27.99
CA GLY A 113 3.79 -8.05 -29.02
C GLY A 113 3.47 -7.49 -30.42
N ASN A 114 2.41 -8.00 -31.04
CA ASN A 114 1.92 -7.59 -32.36
C ASN A 114 0.77 -6.56 -32.35
N THR A 115 0.38 -6.04 -31.19
CA THR A 115 -0.73 -5.08 -31.07
C THR A 115 -0.22 -3.70 -30.66
N GLU A 116 -0.95 -2.67 -31.11
CA GLU A 116 -0.67 -1.28 -30.79
C GLU A 116 -1.93 -0.64 -30.17
N ALA A 117 -1.81 -0.18 -28.92
CA ALA A 117 -2.84 0.59 -28.24
C ALA A 117 -2.41 2.06 -28.09
N ARG A 118 -3.38 2.97 -28.06
CA ARG A 118 -3.12 4.41 -27.93
C ARG A 118 -3.93 4.98 -26.78
N HIS A 119 -3.24 5.37 -25.71
CA HIS A 119 -3.88 5.85 -24.49
C HIS A 119 -3.33 7.19 -24.00
N ARG A 120 -4.22 8.07 -23.54
CA ARG A 120 -3.82 9.34 -22.88
C ARG A 120 -3.58 9.13 -21.39
N TYR A 121 -2.86 10.04 -20.74
CA TYR A 121 -2.51 9.91 -19.31
C TYR A 121 -3.70 9.62 -18.38
N SER A 122 -4.87 10.26 -18.57
CA SER A 122 -6.04 10.03 -17.72
C SER A 122 -6.66 8.63 -17.87
N GLU A 123 -6.36 7.92 -18.97
CA GLU A 123 -6.77 6.53 -19.15
C GLU A 123 -5.86 5.59 -18.34
N PHE A 124 -4.56 5.87 -18.25
CA PHE A 124 -3.68 5.20 -17.28
C PHE A 124 -4.10 5.46 -15.84
N GLU A 125 -4.50 6.69 -15.51
CA GLU A 125 -5.02 7.05 -14.18
C GLU A 125 -6.27 6.26 -13.82
N SER A 126 -7.21 6.12 -14.76
CA SER A 126 -8.44 5.35 -14.54
C SER A 126 -8.21 3.84 -14.56
N LEU A 127 -7.28 3.30 -15.37
CA LEU A 127 -6.84 1.91 -15.28
C LEU A 127 -6.29 1.62 -13.88
N ARG A 128 -5.31 2.43 -13.43
CA ARG A 128 -4.73 2.29 -12.10
C ARG A 128 -5.80 2.38 -11.01
N GLY A 129 -6.68 3.37 -11.09
CA GLY A 129 -7.78 3.56 -10.14
C GLY A 129 -8.75 2.38 -10.12
N SER A 130 -9.01 1.75 -11.27
CA SER A 130 -9.84 0.56 -11.39
C SER A 130 -9.17 -0.66 -10.76
N LEU A 131 -7.88 -0.89 -11.05
CA LEU A 131 -7.12 -1.99 -10.46
C LEU A 131 -7.02 -1.87 -8.92
N VAL A 132 -6.87 -0.67 -8.38
CA VAL A 132 -6.89 -0.44 -6.92
C VAL A 132 -8.22 -0.87 -6.28
N LYS A 133 -9.34 -0.69 -6.99
CA LYS A 133 -10.66 -1.08 -6.51
C LYS A 133 -10.95 -2.57 -6.70
N LEU A 134 -10.52 -3.14 -7.83
CA LEU A 134 -10.66 -4.57 -8.12
C LEU A 134 -9.79 -5.42 -7.17
N TYR A 135 -8.60 -4.91 -6.82
CA TYR A 135 -7.62 -5.63 -6.02
C TYR A 135 -7.20 -4.80 -4.78
N PRO A 136 -8.09 -4.60 -3.79
CA PRO A 136 -7.82 -3.75 -2.63
C PRO A 136 -6.77 -4.32 -1.67
N THR A 137 -6.30 -5.55 -1.93
CA THR A 137 -5.30 -6.27 -1.13
C THR A 137 -3.93 -6.36 -1.83
N LEU A 138 -3.76 -5.74 -3.01
CA LEU A 138 -2.52 -5.76 -3.79
C LEU A 138 -1.92 -4.36 -3.97
N ILE A 139 -0.59 -4.31 -4.06
CA ILE A 139 0.20 -3.12 -4.33
C ILE A 139 0.14 -2.83 -5.83
N ILE A 140 -0.68 -1.85 -6.21
CA ILE A 140 -0.76 -1.38 -7.60
C ILE A 140 0.33 -0.32 -7.84
N PRO A 141 1.27 -0.54 -8.79
CA PRO A 141 2.39 0.35 -9.04
C PRO A 141 1.95 1.82 -9.26
N PRO A 142 2.77 2.81 -8.86
CA PRO A 142 2.45 4.22 -9.08
C PRO A 142 2.50 4.58 -10.57
N ILE A 143 1.83 5.67 -10.91
CA ILE A 143 2.02 6.39 -12.17
C ILE A 143 2.56 7.78 -11.85
N PRO A 144 3.26 8.44 -12.78
CA PRO A 144 3.77 9.80 -12.59
C PRO A 144 2.64 10.74 -12.16
N SER A 145 2.92 11.70 -11.27
CA SER A 145 1.90 12.64 -10.79
C SER A 145 1.31 13.49 -11.92
N LYS A 146 0.03 13.86 -11.74
CA LYS A 146 -0.66 14.79 -12.64
C LYS A 146 -0.09 16.19 -12.44
N GLN A 147 0.97 16.50 -13.16
CA GLN A 147 1.37 17.89 -13.37
C GLN A 147 0.34 18.53 -14.28
N THR A 148 -0.23 19.66 -13.85
CA THR A 148 -1.29 20.35 -14.60
C THR A 148 -0.77 20.70 -15.99
N ILE A 149 -1.44 20.21 -17.04
CA ILE A 149 -1.07 20.46 -18.44
C ILE A 149 -1.24 21.96 -18.81
N GLY A 150 -1.81 22.77 -17.92
CA GLY A 150 -1.93 24.23 -18.08
C GLY A 150 -0.61 24.99 -18.22
N ASP A 151 0.53 24.36 -17.92
CA ASP A 151 1.86 24.96 -18.11
C ASP A 151 2.48 24.78 -19.51
N TYR A 152 1.91 23.93 -20.37
CA TYR A 152 2.46 23.51 -21.67
C TYR A 152 2.28 24.53 -22.81
N ALA A 153 1.58 25.64 -22.55
CA ALA A 153 1.35 26.69 -23.54
C ALA A 153 1.85 28.01 -22.98
N VAL A 154 3.14 28.34 -23.21
CA VAL A 154 3.71 29.69 -23.42
C VAL A 154 5.26 29.65 -23.28
N LYS A 155 5.97 30.04 -24.36
CA LYS A 155 7.44 30.30 -24.54
C LYS A 155 8.37 29.12 -24.88
N GLN A 156 9.32 29.37 -25.80
CA GLN A 156 10.30 28.42 -26.34
C GLN A 156 11.23 27.76 -25.29
N ALA A 157 11.49 28.40 -24.15
CA ALA A 157 12.26 27.80 -23.07
C ALA A 157 11.54 26.61 -22.39
N LYS A 158 10.21 26.57 -22.42
CA LYS A 158 9.40 25.47 -21.85
C LYS A 158 9.33 24.22 -22.73
N ALA A 159 9.61 24.32 -24.03
CA ALA A 159 9.50 23.16 -24.93
C ALA A 159 10.49 22.02 -24.59
N LYS A 160 11.71 22.38 -24.14
CA LYS A 160 12.71 21.40 -23.70
C LYS A 160 12.32 20.74 -22.37
N GLU A 161 11.75 21.51 -21.45
CA GLU A 161 11.24 21.02 -20.17
C GLU A 161 10.03 20.08 -20.38
N ASP A 162 9.11 20.46 -21.28
CA ASP A 162 7.98 19.64 -21.69
C ASP A 162 8.45 18.31 -22.30
N ALA A 163 9.44 18.33 -23.18
CA ALA A 163 9.99 17.11 -23.79
C ALA A 163 10.64 16.19 -22.75
N ALA A 164 11.44 16.74 -21.82
CA ALA A 164 12.05 15.98 -20.74
C ALA A 164 11.00 15.36 -19.81
N MET A 165 9.95 16.11 -19.49
CA MET A 165 8.87 15.62 -18.65
C MET A 165 8.01 14.56 -19.35
N ILE A 166 7.71 14.72 -20.64
CA ILE A 166 7.03 13.71 -21.45
C ILE A 166 7.85 12.44 -21.51
N ALA A 167 9.17 12.53 -21.73
CA ALA A 167 10.07 11.39 -21.74
C ALA A 167 10.09 10.65 -20.40
N ARG A 168 10.17 11.39 -19.28
CA ARG A 168 10.07 10.81 -17.93
C ARG A 168 8.71 10.13 -17.71
N ARG A 169 7.61 10.78 -18.10
CA ARG A 169 6.26 10.22 -17.97
C ARG A 169 6.11 8.95 -18.80
N LYS A 170 6.60 8.94 -20.04
CA LYS A 170 6.64 7.79 -20.94
C LYS A 170 7.37 6.61 -20.27
N ARG A 171 8.59 6.83 -19.74
CA ARG A 171 9.35 5.80 -19.01
C ARG A 171 8.57 5.26 -17.81
N MET A 172 8.05 6.13 -16.94
CA MET A 172 7.32 5.68 -15.75
C MET A 172 6.01 4.94 -16.08
N LEU A 173 5.28 5.35 -17.13
CA LEU A 173 4.09 4.64 -17.60
C LEU A 173 4.45 3.27 -18.19
N GLN A 174 5.57 3.17 -18.92
CA GLN A 174 6.09 1.90 -19.41
C GLN A 174 6.45 0.97 -18.23
N THR A 175 7.15 1.47 -17.21
CA THR A 175 7.46 0.73 -15.98
C THR A 175 6.19 0.26 -15.27
N PHE A 176 5.17 1.10 -15.18
CA PHE A 176 3.86 0.75 -14.61
C PHE A 176 3.23 -0.45 -15.34
N LEU A 177 3.13 -0.42 -16.68
CA LEU A 177 2.57 -1.52 -17.46
C LEU A 177 3.40 -2.80 -17.31
N ASN A 178 4.73 -2.68 -17.38
CA ASN A 178 5.66 -3.79 -17.25
C ASN A 178 5.60 -4.46 -15.87
N ARG A 179 5.38 -3.68 -14.80
CA ARG A 179 5.20 -4.21 -13.44
C ARG A 179 3.87 -4.91 -13.26
N ILE A 180 2.80 -4.42 -13.89
CA ILE A 180 1.51 -5.14 -13.92
C ILE A 180 1.65 -6.44 -14.71
N GLY A 181 2.26 -6.41 -15.89
CA GLY A 181 2.46 -7.60 -16.71
C GLY A 181 3.28 -8.69 -16.02
N ARG A 182 4.25 -8.33 -15.15
CA ARG A 182 5.06 -9.28 -14.38
C ARG A 182 4.44 -9.68 -13.04
N HIS A 183 3.25 -9.16 -12.70
CA HIS A 183 2.61 -9.44 -11.43
C HIS A 183 1.83 -10.76 -11.49
N PRO A 184 2.10 -11.81 -10.66
CA PRO A 184 1.48 -13.13 -10.81
C PRO A 184 -0.05 -13.17 -10.76
N ILE A 185 -0.69 -12.19 -10.12
CA ILE A 185 -2.15 -12.00 -10.15
C ILE A 185 -2.58 -11.02 -11.26
N LEU A 186 -2.16 -9.74 -11.18
CA LEU A 186 -2.62 -8.69 -12.11
C LEU A 186 -2.31 -8.96 -13.59
N SER A 187 -1.28 -9.76 -13.91
CA SER A 187 -0.97 -10.15 -15.29
C SER A 187 -2.08 -10.96 -15.96
N ASN A 188 -2.96 -11.59 -15.16
CA ASN A 188 -4.10 -12.37 -15.64
C ASN A 188 -5.38 -11.53 -15.79
N ASP A 189 -5.34 -10.25 -15.42
CA ASP A 189 -6.52 -9.40 -15.42
C ASP A 189 -6.93 -9.00 -16.84
N HIS A 190 -8.16 -9.33 -17.21
CA HIS A 190 -8.65 -9.09 -18.56
C HIS A 190 -8.89 -7.59 -18.87
N VAL A 191 -9.14 -6.74 -17.86
CA VAL A 191 -9.22 -5.29 -18.05
C VAL A 191 -7.85 -4.74 -18.45
N PHE A 192 -6.77 -5.22 -17.83
CA PHE A 192 -5.41 -4.90 -18.24
C PHE A 192 -5.11 -5.38 -19.66
N HIS A 193 -5.53 -6.59 -20.04
CA HIS A 193 -5.36 -7.10 -21.41
C HIS A 193 -6.06 -6.21 -22.44
N ARG A 194 -7.32 -5.82 -22.20
CA ARG A 194 -8.06 -4.93 -23.10
C ARG A 194 -7.40 -3.55 -23.25
N PHE A 195 -6.75 -3.06 -22.19
CA PHE A 195 -5.96 -1.82 -22.24
C PHE A 195 -4.71 -1.95 -23.13
N LEU A 196 -4.08 -3.13 -23.21
CA LEU A 196 -2.93 -3.36 -24.08
C LEU A 196 -3.31 -3.66 -25.53
N ASP A 197 -4.50 -4.19 -25.76
CA ASP A 197 -4.96 -4.60 -27.09
C ASP A 197 -5.39 -3.40 -27.95
N GLY A 198 -6.11 -2.45 -27.35
CA GLY A 198 -6.57 -1.24 -28.02
C GLY A 198 -7.73 -1.45 -29.02
N GLU A 199 -8.24 -2.67 -29.18
CA GLU A 199 -9.36 -2.99 -30.08
C GLU A 199 -10.67 -2.29 -29.67
N VAL A 200 -10.89 -2.13 -28.36
CA VAL A 200 -12.08 -1.51 -27.79
C VAL A 200 -11.73 -0.21 -27.10
N SER A 201 -12.57 0.81 -27.28
CA SER A 201 -12.36 2.12 -26.65
C SER A 201 -12.32 1.99 -25.12
N TRP A 202 -11.42 2.72 -24.45
CA TRP A 202 -11.29 2.65 -23.00
C TRP A 202 -12.59 3.07 -22.28
N THR A 203 -13.33 4.02 -22.84
CA THR A 203 -14.65 4.41 -22.33
C THR A 203 -15.62 3.24 -22.29
N GLU A 204 -15.66 2.39 -23.31
CA GLU A 204 -16.51 1.20 -23.32
C GLU A 204 -16.04 0.17 -22.29
N VAL A 205 -14.73 -0.03 -22.15
CA VAL A 205 -14.16 -0.90 -21.10
C VAL A 205 -14.63 -0.47 -19.71
N LEU A 206 -14.59 0.83 -19.40
CA LEU A 206 -15.04 1.40 -18.12
C LEU A 206 -16.51 1.11 -17.80
N HIS A 207 -17.37 0.99 -18.82
CA HIS A 207 -18.80 0.73 -18.66
C HIS A 207 -19.18 -0.76 -18.79
N SER A 208 -18.20 -1.64 -18.94
CA SER A 208 -18.40 -3.09 -19.03
C SER A 208 -17.94 -3.82 -17.76
N PRO A 209 -18.50 -5.00 -17.43
CA PRO A 209 -17.99 -5.83 -16.34
C PRO A 209 -16.50 -6.22 -16.57
N PRO A 210 -15.70 -6.35 -15.50
CA PRO A 210 -16.08 -6.21 -14.09
C PRO A 210 -16.16 -4.75 -13.58
N LEU A 211 -15.70 -3.76 -14.36
CA LEU A 211 -15.59 -2.36 -13.89
C LEU A 211 -16.93 -1.71 -13.57
N SER A 212 -17.95 -1.96 -14.39
CA SER A 212 -19.31 -1.45 -14.14
C SER A 212 -19.97 -2.04 -12.89
N LEU A 213 -19.42 -3.14 -12.36
CA LEU A 213 -19.91 -3.85 -11.18
C LEU A 213 -19.18 -3.45 -9.89
N LEU A 214 -18.23 -2.51 -9.96
CA LEU A 214 -17.49 -2.05 -8.80
C LEU A 214 -18.43 -1.41 -7.77
N PRO A 215 -18.34 -1.80 -6.48
CA PRO A 215 -19.22 -1.28 -5.45
C PRO A 215 -18.82 0.14 -5.08
N LYS A 216 -19.80 0.94 -4.64
CA LYS A 216 -19.54 2.30 -4.13
C LYS A 216 -18.66 2.30 -2.88
N ASN A 217 -18.78 1.27 -2.05
CA ASN A 217 -17.96 1.10 -0.84
C ASN A 217 -17.29 -0.29 -0.84
N ILE A 218 -15.97 -0.29 -1.06
CA ILE A 218 -15.13 -1.49 -1.11
C ILE A 218 -15.06 -2.21 0.26
N LEU A 219 -15.32 -1.51 1.37
CA LEU A 219 -15.35 -2.13 2.69
C LEU A 219 -16.56 -3.06 2.88
N LYS A 220 -17.67 -2.78 2.17
CA LYS A 220 -18.90 -3.59 2.17
C LYS A 220 -18.97 -4.58 1.02
N ALA A 221 -17.82 -5.04 0.56
CA ALA A 221 -17.72 -6.06 -0.47
C ALA A 221 -16.66 -7.09 -0.07
N PRO A 222 -16.75 -8.32 -0.61
CA PRO A 222 -15.75 -9.34 -0.36
C PRO A 222 -14.36 -8.86 -0.76
N SER A 223 -13.38 -9.04 0.12
CA SER A 223 -12.00 -8.57 -0.15
C SER A 223 -11.31 -9.31 -1.30
N HIS A 224 -11.74 -10.52 -1.62
CA HIS A 224 -11.16 -11.37 -2.66
C HIS A 224 -11.78 -11.15 -4.05
N ASN A 225 -13.03 -10.67 -4.11
CA ASN A 225 -13.72 -10.31 -5.35
C ASN A 225 -14.76 -9.22 -5.05
N PRO A 226 -14.36 -7.94 -5.10
CA PRO A 226 -15.27 -6.81 -4.82
C PRO A 226 -16.44 -6.70 -5.80
N THR A 227 -16.38 -7.37 -6.95
CA THR A 227 -17.39 -7.31 -8.02
C THR A 227 -18.35 -8.51 -8.06
N ASP A 228 -18.29 -9.39 -7.05
CA ASP A 228 -19.18 -10.55 -6.97
C ASP A 228 -20.64 -10.13 -6.73
N GLN A 229 -21.49 -10.32 -7.74
CA GLN A 229 -22.93 -10.04 -7.64
C GLN A 229 -23.68 -11.03 -6.74
N ASN A 230 -23.10 -12.20 -6.48
CA ASN A 230 -23.69 -13.22 -5.60
C ASN A 230 -23.20 -13.10 -4.16
N ALA A 231 -22.49 -12.02 -3.82
CA ALA A 231 -22.02 -11.77 -2.46
C ALA A 231 -23.20 -11.71 -1.47
N SER A 232 -22.98 -12.25 -0.25
CA SER A 232 -24.02 -12.30 0.78
C SER A 232 -24.55 -10.90 1.13
N PRO A 233 -25.88 -10.72 1.26
CA PRO A 233 -26.47 -9.45 1.70
C PRO A 233 -25.97 -8.95 3.06
N ALA A 234 -25.41 -9.84 3.90
CA ALA A 234 -24.85 -9.49 5.21
C ALA A 234 -23.69 -8.48 5.14
N TYR A 235 -23.00 -8.35 4.00
CA TYR A 235 -22.02 -7.28 3.78
C TYR A 235 -22.62 -5.86 3.91
N ALA A 236 -23.92 -5.69 3.62
CA ALA A 236 -24.58 -4.39 3.71
C ALA A 236 -24.68 -3.89 5.16
N VAL A 237 -24.74 -4.80 6.13
CA VAL A 237 -24.87 -4.50 7.57
C VAL A 237 -23.53 -4.12 8.22
N LEU A 238 -22.40 -4.43 7.57
CA LEU A 238 -21.08 -4.10 8.09
C LEU A 238 -20.90 -2.59 8.32
N PRO A 239 -20.19 -2.20 9.39
CA PRO A 239 -19.89 -0.80 9.68
C PRO A 239 -18.89 -0.22 8.69
N ASN A 240 -18.80 1.11 8.62
CA ASN A 240 -17.85 1.83 7.76
C ASN A 240 -16.86 2.64 8.61
N PRO A 241 -15.84 2.01 9.21
CA PRO A 241 -14.97 2.67 10.17
C PRO A 241 -13.97 3.62 9.50
N SER A 242 -13.56 4.62 10.27
CA SER A 242 -12.40 5.46 9.93
C SER A 242 -11.10 4.68 10.08
N ALA A 243 -10.11 4.96 9.24
CA ALA A 243 -8.76 4.41 9.38
C ALA A 243 -8.07 4.85 10.68
N ALA A 244 -8.57 5.90 11.35
CA ALA A 244 -8.04 6.37 12.63
C ALA A 244 -8.66 5.69 13.86
N HIS A 245 -9.64 4.79 13.68
CA HIS A 245 -10.27 4.12 14.81
C HIS A 245 -9.27 3.17 15.50
N PRO A 246 -9.11 3.22 16.83
CA PRO A 246 -8.16 2.34 17.53
C PRO A 246 -8.61 0.88 17.46
N LEU A 247 -7.64 -0.04 17.49
CA LEU A 247 -7.91 -1.48 17.60
C LEU A 247 -7.77 -1.92 19.06
N ARG A 248 -8.63 -2.84 19.50
CA ARG A 248 -8.48 -3.50 20.80
C ARG A 248 -7.29 -4.46 20.78
N ASN A 249 -7.15 -5.23 19.71
CA ASN A 249 -6.09 -6.24 19.57
C ASN A 249 -5.28 -6.05 18.28
N PRO A 250 -4.41 -5.03 18.17
CA PRO A 250 -3.62 -4.80 16.96
C PRO A 250 -2.64 -5.96 16.67
N ASP A 251 -2.48 -6.31 15.38
CA ASP A 251 -1.48 -7.30 14.94
C ASP A 251 -0.13 -6.59 14.75
N GLN A 252 0.84 -6.94 15.60
CA GLN A 252 2.15 -6.29 15.66
C GLN A 252 2.88 -6.28 14.31
N ARG A 253 2.73 -7.32 13.49
CA ARG A 253 3.41 -7.40 12.17
C ARG A 253 3.02 -6.26 11.25
N PHE A 254 1.76 -5.84 11.28
CA PHE A 254 1.27 -4.74 10.45
C PHE A 254 1.61 -3.38 11.05
N VAL A 255 1.67 -3.27 12.39
CA VAL A 255 2.18 -2.08 13.08
C VAL A 255 3.65 -1.84 12.70
N ASP A 256 4.48 -2.89 12.77
CA ASP A 256 5.88 -2.83 12.38
C ASP A 256 6.04 -2.48 10.89
N SER A 257 5.18 -3.05 10.03
CA SER A 257 5.14 -2.73 8.60
C SER A 257 4.81 -1.25 8.34
N GLU A 258 3.92 -0.65 9.13
CA GLU A 258 3.59 0.78 9.04
C GLU A 258 4.78 1.65 9.48
N VAL A 259 5.39 1.33 10.62
CA VAL A 259 6.59 2.02 11.12
C VAL A 259 7.73 1.95 10.10
N PHE A 260 7.99 0.77 9.56
CA PHE A 260 8.99 0.56 8.51
C PHE A 260 8.69 1.39 7.27
N THR A 261 7.43 1.36 6.79
CA THR A 261 6.99 2.12 5.62
C THR A 261 7.19 3.62 5.82
N ASN A 262 6.91 4.15 7.01
CA ASN A 262 7.11 5.56 7.34
C ASN A 262 8.61 5.93 7.39
N LYS A 263 9.44 5.11 8.06
CA LYS A 263 10.89 5.31 8.08
C LYS A 263 11.48 5.30 6.66
N PHE A 264 11.08 4.33 5.84
CA PHE A 264 11.52 4.21 4.45
C PHE A 264 11.11 5.41 3.61
N SER A 265 9.84 5.85 3.71
CA SER A 265 9.32 7.04 3.03
C SER A 265 10.12 8.29 3.38
N ASN A 266 10.38 8.50 4.67
CA ASN A 266 11.10 9.68 5.17
C ASN A 266 12.57 9.67 4.74
N HIS A 267 13.20 8.50 4.70
CA HIS A 267 14.58 8.37 4.23
C HIS A 267 14.71 8.65 2.73
N LEU A 268 13.83 8.06 1.91
CA LEU A 268 13.86 8.23 0.46
C LEU A 268 13.51 9.66 0.03
N GLY A 269 12.39 10.21 0.50
CA GLY A 269 11.95 11.56 0.14
C GLY A 269 12.69 12.69 0.85
N GLY A 270 13.51 12.37 1.86
CA GLY A 270 14.25 13.35 2.65
C GLY A 270 15.75 13.34 2.32
N PRO A 271 16.58 12.68 3.16
CA PRO A 271 18.04 12.65 2.98
C PRO A 271 18.49 12.16 1.60
N MET A 272 17.92 11.04 1.11
CA MET A 272 18.38 10.40 -0.11
C MET A 272 18.09 11.25 -1.35
N GLU A 273 16.88 11.80 -1.48
CA GLU A 273 16.53 12.73 -2.55
C GLU A 273 17.43 13.98 -2.53
N ARG A 274 17.69 14.54 -1.33
CA ARG A 274 18.56 15.72 -1.18
C ARG A 274 20.00 15.46 -1.59
N VAL A 275 20.56 14.30 -1.23
CA VAL A 275 21.91 13.90 -1.66
C VAL A 275 21.94 13.69 -3.17
N THR A 276 20.99 12.93 -3.71
CA THR A 276 20.89 12.65 -5.15
C THR A 276 20.83 13.94 -5.97
N ARG A 277 19.95 14.87 -5.60
CA ARG A 277 19.83 16.17 -6.30
C ARG A 277 21.11 17.00 -6.24
N ARG A 278 21.78 17.06 -5.07
CA ARG A 278 23.03 17.80 -4.93
C ARG A 278 24.15 17.17 -5.76
N SER A 279 24.26 15.85 -5.77
CA SER A 279 25.26 15.14 -6.56
C SER A 279 25.06 15.36 -8.06
N LEU A 280 23.82 15.22 -8.56
CA LEU A 280 23.51 15.49 -9.98
C LEU A 280 23.81 16.93 -10.36
N LYS A 281 23.44 17.90 -9.52
CA LYS A 281 23.78 19.32 -9.74
C LYS A 281 25.30 19.51 -9.82
N ARG A 282 26.06 18.91 -8.89
CA ARG A 282 27.52 19.05 -8.89
C ARG A 282 28.17 18.47 -10.14
N TRP A 283 27.68 17.32 -10.63
CA TRP A 283 28.13 16.74 -11.89
C TRP A 283 27.79 17.61 -13.10
N SER A 284 26.59 18.21 -13.12
CA SER A 284 26.20 19.16 -14.17
C SER A 284 27.07 20.42 -14.15
N ASP A 285 27.33 20.98 -12.98
CA ASP A 285 28.19 22.16 -12.82
C ASP A 285 29.64 21.81 -13.28
N ASN A 286 30.17 20.63 -12.90
CA ASN A 286 31.48 20.16 -13.36
C ASN A 286 31.55 19.97 -14.89
N ALA A 287 30.47 19.49 -15.52
CA ALA A 287 30.41 19.40 -16.97
C ALA A 287 30.53 20.79 -17.62
N GLN A 288 29.83 21.78 -17.07
CA GLN A 288 29.89 23.16 -17.56
C GLN A 288 31.31 23.75 -17.46
N ASP A 289 31.98 23.55 -16.32
CA ASP A 289 33.37 23.99 -16.13
C ASP A 289 34.31 23.37 -17.19
N HIS A 290 34.14 22.08 -17.49
CA HIS A 290 34.91 21.43 -18.56
C HIS A 290 34.58 21.98 -19.95
N SER A 291 33.33 22.33 -20.24
CA SER A 291 32.96 22.93 -21.54
C SER A 291 33.70 24.26 -21.76
N GLU A 292 33.80 25.09 -20.72
CA GLU A 292 34.47 26.39 -20.80
C GLU A 292 35.99 26.23 -20.92
N LEU A 293 36.57 25.31 -20.14
CA LEU A 293 38.00 24.99 -20.21
C LEU A 293 38.41 24.41 -21.57
N GLY A 294 37.63 23.48 -22.12
CA GLY A 294 37.89 22.88 -23.42
C GLY A 294 37.89 23.92 -24.53
N ALA A 295 36.86 24.78 -24.55
CA ALA A 295 36.78 25.91 -25.48
C ALA A 295 37.96 26.88 -25.34
N ALA A 296 38.38 27.20 -24.11
CA ALA A 296 39.52 28.08 -23.86
C ALA A 296 40.84 27.47 -24.36
N LEU A 297 41.08 26.18 -24.13
CA LEU A 297 42.27 25.47 -24.60
C LEU A 297 42.31 25.36 -26.12
N ASN A 298 41.19 25.01 -26.75
CA ASN A 298 41.09 24.97 -28.20
C ASN A 298 41.33 26.37 -28.80
N GLY A 299 40.75 27.41 -28.23
CA GLY A 299 41.02 28.79 -28.65
C GLY A 299 42.50 29.19 -28.46
N PHE A 300 43.12 28.76 -27.35
CA PHE A 300 44.53 29.02 -27.08
C PHE A 300 45.47 28.33 -28.07
N SER A 301 45.16 27.09 -28.50
CA SER A 301 45.99 26.38 -29.50
C SER A 301 46.13 27.12 -30.83
N LEU A 302 45.16 27.97 -31.19
CA LEU A 302 45.21 28.78 -32.42
C LEU A 302 46.28 29.88 -32.39
N ASN A 303 46.72 30.28 -31.19
CA ASN A 303 47.76 31.29 -31.00
C ASN A 303 49.17 30.69 -30.92
N GLU A 304 49.28 29.37 -30.90
CA GLU A 304 50.53 28.63 -30.78
C GLU A 304 50.91 27.96 -32.11
N SER A 305 52.11 27.37 -32.17
CA SER A 305 52.56 26.67 -33.38
C SER A 305 53.27 25.34 -33.08
N GLY A 306 53.38 24.49 -34.11
CA GLY A 306 54.10 23.22 -34.04
C GLY A 306 53.51 22.22 -33.05
N ALA A 307 54.39 21.47 -32.38
CA ALA A 307 53.98 20.43 -31.42
C ALA A 307 53.23 20.98 -30.20
N LEU A 308 53.50 22.23 -29.80
CA LEU A 308 52.83 22.87 -28.68
C LEU A 308 51.36 23.16 -28.99
N ALA A 309 51.06 23.70 -30.18
CA ALA A 309 49.68 23.90 -30.63
C ALA A 309 48.88 22.60 -30.65
N ALA A 310 49.45 21.54 -31.25
CA ALA A 310 48.81 20.23 -31.32
C ALA A 310 48.55 19.62 -29.93
N ALA A 311 49.50 19.75 -28.99
CA ALA A 311 49.34 19.26 -27.63
C ALA A 311 48.25 20.02 -26.85
N ILE A 312 48.17 21.35 -27.01
CA ILE A 312 47.13 22.18 -26.39
C ILE A 312 45.76 21.84 -26.99
N GLU A 313 45.65 21.74 -28.31
CA GLU A 313 44.42 21.36 -29.00
C GLU A 313 43.94 19.97 -28.53
N LYS A 314 44.84 18.98 -28.50
CA LYS A 314 44.47 17.62 -28.08
C LYS A 314 44.08 17.55 -26.61
N THR A 315 44.67 18.39 -25.76
CA THR A 315 44.25 18.56 -24.36
C THR A 315 42.85 19.18 -24.28
N GLY A 316 42.57 20.21 -25.09
CA GLY A 316 41.22 20.81 -25.21
C GLY A 316 40.18 19.78 -25.65
N GLN A 317 40.47 18.98 -26.68
CA GLN A 317 39.60 17.88 -27.13
C GLN A 317 39.36 16.81 -26.05
N ALA A 318 40.37 16.49 -25.22
CA ALA A 318 40.20 15.56 -24.10
C ALA A 318 39.27 16.13 -23.01
N VAL A 319 39.38 17.43 -22.75
CA VAL A 319 38.47 18.17 -21.85
C VAL A 319 37.05 18.22 -22.43
N ASP A 320 36.86 18.48 -23.72
CA ASP A 320 35.55 18.43 -24.38
C ASP A 320 34.92 17.04 -24.31
N THR A 321 35.74 15.99 -24.48
CA THR A 321 35.30 14.60 -24.28
C THR A 321 34.84 14.36 -22.84
N THR A 322 35.53 14.97 -21.86
CA THR A 322 35.14 14.95 -20.45
C THR A 322 33.80 15.63 -20.24
N TYR A 323 33.58 16.81 -20.84
CA TYR A 323 32.28 17.50 -20.82
C TYR A 323 31.14 16.63 -21.37
N VAL A 324 31.30 16.11 -22.60
CA VAL A 324 30.24 15.33 -23.27
C VAL A 324 29.94 14.04 -22.51
N SER A 325 30.98 13.31 -22.07
CA SER A 325 30.81 12.07 -21.30
C SER A 325 30.19 12.32 -19.93
N THR A 326 30.53 13.42 -19.25
CA THR A 326 29.92 13.80 -17.97
C THR A 326 28.45 14.17 -18.14
N THR A 327 28.09 14.90 -19.19
CA THR A 327 26.68 15.22 -19.50
C THR A 327 25.87 13.95 -19.74
N ARG A 328 26.43 12.96 -20.44
CA ARG A 328 25.81 11.65 -20.62
C ARG A 328 25.67 10.88 -19.29
N LEU A 329 26.70 10.89 -18.44
CA LEU A 329 26.64 10.27 -17.11
C LEU A 329 25.50 10.87 -16.27
N VAL A 330 25.35 12.20 -16.26
CA VAL A 330 24.25 12.87 -15.56
C VAL A 330 22.89 12.37 -16.05
N GLN A 331 22.69 12.26 -17.37
CA GLN A 331 21.44 11.74 -17.93
C GLN A 331 21.20 10.27 -17.55
N GLU A 332 22.23 9.43 -17.55
CA GLU A 332 22.10 8.02 -17.14
C GLU A 332 21.76 7.90 -15.64
N LEU A 333 22.36 8.72 -14.78
CA LEU A 333 22.05 8.77 -13.35
C LEU A 333 20.63 9.32 -13.07
N GLU A 334 20.18 10.32 -13.83
CA GLU A 334 18.80 10.79 -13.74
C GLU A 334 17.80 9.66 -14.03
N GLN A 335 18.03 8.90 -15.11
CA GLN A 335 17.12 7.86 -15.59
C GLN A 335 17.16 6.58 -14.76
N ASN A 336 18.35 6.14 -14.36
CA ASN A 336 18.54 4.81 -13.76
C ASN A 336 18.67 4.86 -12.23
N TRP A 337 18.84 6.04 -11.64
CA TRP A 337 18.93 6.23 -10.19
C TRP A 337 17.83 7.17 -9.66
N CYS A 338 17.79 8.40 -10.14
CA CYS A 338 16.88 9.42 -9.59
C CYS A 338 15.40 9.09 -9.84
N GLU A 339 15.03 8.72 -11.06
CA GLU A 339 13.66 8.37 -11.43
C GLU A 339 13.13 7.14 -10.64
N PRO A 340 13.82 5.99 -10.60
CA PRO A 340 13.38 4.84 -9.80
C PRO A 340 13.32 5.12 -8.30
N LEU A 341 14.26 5.91 -7.76
CA LEU A 341 14.25 6.30 -6.36
C LEU A 341 12.97 7.09 -6.00
N HIS A 342 12.60 8.03 -6.86
CA HIS A 342 11.36 8.79 -6.71
C HIS A 342 10.12 7.88 -6.84
N GLU A 343 10.15 6.88 -7.73
CA GLU A 343 9.10 5.87 -7.83
C GLU A 343 8.93 5.10 -6.50
N TYR A 344 10.04 4.64 -5.91
CA TYR A 344 10.04 3.94 -4.61
C TYR A 344 9.53 4.79 -3.45
N ALA A 345 9.76 6.10 -3.47
CA ALA A 345 9.15 7.01 -2.51
C ALA A 345 7.61 7.03 -2.61
N GLN A 346 7.05 6.87 -3.83
CA GLN A 346 5.60 6.82 -4.03
C GLN A 346 4.96 5.51 -3.54
N PHE A 347 5.68 4.38 -3.58
CA PHE A 347 5.20 3.11 -3.03
C PHE A 347 4.85 3.18 -1.55
N ALA A 348 5.54 4.01 -0.76
CA ALA A 348 5.19 4.18 0.64
C ALA A 348 3.76 4.69 0.84
N SER A 349 3.29 5.61 -0.01
CA SER A 349 1.90 6.09 0.02
C SER A 349 0.89 5.00 -0.34
N ILE A 350 1.26 4.11 -1.27
CA ILE A 350 0.44 2.97 -1.70
C ILE A 350 0.33 1.96 -0.56
N ILE A 351 1.45 1.58 0.05
CA ILE A 351 1.50 0.63 1.15
C ILE A 351 0.73 1.17 2.37
N ARG A 352 0.84 2.46 2.70
CA ARG A 352 0.01 3.06 3.76
C ARG A 352 -1.49 2.91 3.52
N LYS A 353 -1.96 3.13 2.28
CA LYS A 353 -3.38 2.94 1.93
C LYS A 353 -3.81 1.48 2.06
N LEU A 354 -2.93 0.55 1.70
CA LEU A 354 -3.16 -0.89 1.82
C LEU A 354 -3.27 -1.33 3.29
N LEU A 355 -2.34 -0.86 4.12
CA LEU A 355 -2.35 -1.10 5.57
C LEU A 355 -3.59 -0.46 6.23
N ALA A 356 -3.98 0.74 5.81
CA ALA A 356 -5.21 1.40 6.27
C ALA A 356 -6.47 0.61 5.90
N TYR A 357 -6.56 0.05 4.69
CA TYR A 357 -7.67 -0.83 4.30
C TYR A 357 -7.75 -2.07 5.20
N ARG A 358 -6.61 -2.74 5.43
CA ARG A 358 -6.52 -3.90 6.35
C ARG A 358 -6.94 -3.52 7.76
N HIS A 359 -6.48 -2.37 8.25
CA HIS A 359 -6.87 -1.82 9.54
C HIS A 359 -8.38 -1.61 9.64
N GLN A 360 -8.99 -0.97 8.63
CA GLN A 360 -10.45 -0.77 8.58
C GLN A 360 -11.24 -2.08 8.52
N LYS A 361 -10.72 -3.13 7.88
CA LYS A 361 -11.33 -4.47 7.92
C LYS A 361 -11.24 -5.09 9.31
N HIS A 362 -10.15 -4.85 10.04
CA HIS A 362 -10.02 -5.30 11.43
C HIS A 362 -10.98 -4.54 12.36
N VAL A 363 -11.06 -3.22 12.24
CA VAL A 363 -12.04 -2.42 12.99
C VAL A 363 -13.47 -2.86 12.66
N GLN A 364 -13.78 -3.18 11.40
CA GLN A 364 -15.10 -3.72 11.04
C GLN A 364 -15.44 -4.99 11.81
N TYR A 365 -14.49 -5.91 11.91
CA TYR A 365 -14.65 -7.14 12.65
C TYR A 365 -14.92 -6.88 14.15
N GLU A 366 -14.07 -6.07 14.81
CA GLU A 366 -14.25 -5.73 16.23
C GLU A 366 -15.58 -5.00 16.48
N MET A 367 -15.94 -4.01 15.67
CA MET A 367 -17.22 -3.30 15.81
C MET A 367 -18.42 -4.21 15.56
N THR A 368 -18.33 -5.16 14.62
CA THR A 368 -19.42 -6.10 14.35
C THR A 368 -19.59 -7.07 15.53
N GLN A 369 -18.48 -7.49 16.13
CA GLN A 369 -18.49 -8.29 17.35
C GLN A 369 -19.16 -7.54 18.51
N ASP A 370 -18.76 -6.29 18.76
CA ASP A 370 -19.32 -5.47 19.84
C ASP A 370 -20.82 -5.18 19.61
N ASN A 371 -21.22 -4.91 18.36
CA ASN A 371 -22.63 -4.73 18.00
C ASN A 371 -23.46 -6.00 18.24
N LEU A 372 -22.91 -7.17 17.88
CA LEU A 372 -23.58 -8.45 18.10
C LEU A 372 -23.75 -8.73 19.59
N GLU A 373 -22.72 -8.50 20.39
CA GLU A 373 -22.76 -8.68 21.85
C GLU A 373 -23.80 -7.73 22.48
N SER A 374 -23.79 -6.45 22.10
CA SER A 374 -24.80 -5.49 22.58
C SER A 374 -26.23 -5.87 22.20
N LYS A 375 -26.46 -6.45 21.02
CA LYS A 375 -27.79 -6.94 20.63
C LYS A 375 -28.22 -8.19 21.38
N ARG A 376 -27.27 -9.08 21.71
CA ARG A 376 -27.54 -10.26 22.55
C ARG A 376 -27.91 -9.84 23.98
N GLU A 377 -27.18 -8.88 24.57
CA GLU A 377 -27.53 -8.30 25.87
C GLU A 377 -28.94 -7.68 25.84
N LEU A 378 -29.27 -6.90 24.81
CA LEU A 378 -30.60 -6.30 24.65
C LEU A 378 -31.71 -7.35 24.51
N LEU A 379 -31.45 -8.46 23.80
CA LEU A 379 -32.40 -9.57 23.70
C LEU A 379 -32.65 -10.22 25.06
N GLU A 380 -31.60 -10.43 25.85
CA GLU A 380 -31.71 -10.99 27.21
C GLU A 380 -32.57 -10.10 28.11
N ASP A 381 -32.40 -8.78 28.02
CA ASP A 381 -33.22 -7.80 28.74
C ASP A 381 -34.70 -7.87 28.32
N TYR A 382 -34.98 -7.96 27.02
CA TYR A 382 -36.36 -8.13 26.53
C TYR A 382 -36.97 -9.45 27.01
N GLU A 383 -36.24 -10.56 26.94
CA GLU A 383 -36.71 -11.88 27.39
C GLU A 383 -36.89 -11.93 28.92
N LYS A 384 -36.05 -11.23 29.68
CA LYS A 384 -36.23 -11.06 31.13
C LYS A 384 -37.50 -10.27 31.43
N SER A 385 -37.71 -9.14 30.76
CA SER A 385 -38.94 -8.34 30.92
C SER A 385 -40.20 -9.11 30.51
N GLU A 386 -40.11 -9.99 29.50
CA GLU A 386 -41.22 -10.87 29.10
C GLU A 386 -41.53 -11.92 30.18
N ARG A 387 -40.50 -12.52 30.78
CA ARG A 387 -40.67 -13.46 31.91
C ARG A 387 -41.30 -12.77 33.13
N GLU A 388 -40.87 -11.56 33.45
CA GLU A 388 -41.43 -10.77 34.55
C GLU A 388 -42.89 -10.39 34.29
N ALA A 389 -43.23 -9.97 33.07
CA ALA A 389 -44.61 -9.65 32.69
C ALA A 389 -45.53 -10.88 32.76
N LYS A 390 -45.11 -12.03 32.23
CA LYS A 390 -45.87 -13.30 32.34
C LYS A 390 -46.11 -13.70 33.79
N ARG A 391 -45.08 -13.56 34.65
CA ARG A 391 -45.21 -13.83 36.09
C ARG A 391 -46.22 -12.89 36.76
N LEU A 392 -46.26 -11.62 36.37
CA LEU A 392 -47.22 -10.64 36.90
C LEU A 392 -48.64 -10.97 36.45
N GLU A 393 -48.83 -11.34 35.17
CA GLU A 393 -50.12 -11.74 34.61
C GLU A 393 -50.67 -13.01 35.29
N GLU A 394 -49.83 -14.03 35.50
CA GLU A 394 -50.19 -15.25 36.23
C GLU A 394 -50.62 -14.94 37.68
N ALA A 395 -49.91 -14.03 38.37
CA ALA A 395 -50.25 -13.61 39.72
C ALA A 395 -51.59 -12.84 39.79
N LEU A 396 -51.82 -11.94 38.83
CA LEU A 396 -53.08 -11.20 38.71
C LEU A 396 -54.27 -12.13 38.42
N ASN A 397 -54.09 -13.11 37.52
CA ASN A 397 -55.11 -14.10 37.22
C ASN A 397 -55.43 -15.00 38.42
N ARG A 398 -54.42 -15.38 39.22
CA ARG A 398 -54.64 -16.15 40.46
C ARG A 398 -55.35 -15.34 41.55
N GLY A 399 -55.09 -14.03 41.63
CA GLY A 399 -55.83 -13.11 42.51
C GLY A 399 -57.30 -12.94 42.11
N ARG A 400 -57.61 -12.99 40.81
CA ARG A 400 -58.97 -12.85 40.27
C ARG A 400 -59.86 -14.08 40.53
N VAL A 401 -59.28 -15.28 40.55
CA VAL A 401 -60.01 -16.54 40.81
C VAL A 401 -60.37 -16.72 42.30
N SER A 402 -59.67 -16.03 43.22
CA SER A 402 -59.98 -16.10 44.67
C SER A 402 -61.06 -15.11 45.14
N GLY A 403 -61.58 -14.25 44.24
CA GLY A 403 -62.55 -13.19 44.58
C GLY A 403 -64.02 -13.51 44.29
N VAL A 404 -64.37 -14.75 43.91
CA VAL A 404 -65.75 -15.13 43.50
C VAL A 404 -66.23 -16.36 44.27
N GLN A 405 -66.35 -16.24 45.60
CA GLN A 405 -67.23 -17.10 46.41
C GLN A 405 -67.83 -16.28 47.55
N SER A 406 -69.05 -15.79 47.37
CA SER A 406 -69.94 -15.41 48.48
C SER A 406 -71.39 -15.63 48.05
N GLU A 407 -71.95 -16.77 48.45
CA GLU A 407 -73.37 -17.14 48.35
C GLU A 407 -74.23 -16.47 49.47
N PRO A 408 -75.57 -16.46 49.34
CA PRO A 408 -76.46 -15.56 50.10
C PRO A 408 -77.29 -16.20 51.25
N GLY A 409 -77.35 -15.51 52.40
CA GLY A 409 -78.48 -15.44 53.39
C GLY A 409 -78.67 -16.58 54.41
N PRO A 410 -79.58 -16.46 55.45
CA PRO A 410 -80.23 -15.27 56.05
C PRO A 410 -80.35 -15.25 57.61
N ARG A 411 -80.66 -14.05 58.16
CA ARG A 411 -81.52 -13.69 59.34
C ARG A 411 -81.40 -14.43 60.70
N ASN A 412 -81.04 -13.71 61.78
CA ASN A 412 -81.94 -12.93 62.67
C ASN A 412 -81.46 -12.79 64.15
N ALA A 413 -81.24 -11.52 64.54
CA ALA A 413 -81.78 -10.81 65.73
C ALA A 413 -81.33 -11.06 67.19
N ARG A 414 -80.88 -9.93 67.79
CA ARG A 414 -81.08 -9.36 69.15
C ARG A 414 -79.78 -9.25 69.97
N SER A 415 -79.44 -8.16 70.66
CA SER A 415 -79.96 -6.81 70.84
C SER A 415 -79.08 -6.09 71.87
N ARG A 416 -78.74 -4.81 71.63
CA ARG A 416 -78.50 -3.69 72.58
C ARG A 416 -77.22 -2.89 72.31
N SER A 417 -77.45 -1.71 71.74
CA SER A 417 -76.71 -0.45 71.88
C SER A 417 -77.09 0.24 73.22
N PRO A 418 -76.49 1.39 73.65
CA PRO A 418 -75.84 2.44 72.84
C PRO A 418 -74.51 3.01 73.40
N ASP A 419 -73.69 3.62 72.54
CA ASP A 419 -73.50 5.07 72.51
C ASP A 419 -72.58 5.51 71.35
N ALA A 420 -72.83 6.73 70.90
CA ALA A 420 -72.45 7.33 69.62
C ALA A 420 -71.03 7.93 69.61
N ASP A 421 -70.29 7.77 68.52
CA ASP A 421 -70.10 8.77 67.45
C ASP A 421 -68.92 8.35 66.53
N GLU A 422 -69.20 8.29 65.24
CA GLU A 422 -68.26 8.19 64.10
C GLU A 422 -67.93 9.62 63.58
N PRO A 423 -67.03 9.86 62.60
CA PRO A 423 -66.43 8.90 61.63
C PRO A 423 -64.89 8.97 61.48
N GLU A 424 -64.26 7.82 61.18
CA GLU A 424 -63.61 7.42 59.89
C GLU A 424 -62.63 8.43 59.26
N GLU A 425 -61.39 8.06 58.94
CA GLU A 425 -61.04 7.34 57.69
C GLU A 425 -59.61 6.71 57.69
N PRO A 426 -59.26 5.85 56.72
CA PRO A 426 -58.66 4.54 56.99
C PRO A 426 -57.14 4.41 56.79
N SER A 427 -56.60 3.42 57.49
CA SER A 427 -55.23 2.92 57.40
C SER A 427 -54.94 2.20 56.09
N SER A 428 -54.06 2.81 55.30
CA SER A 428 -52.99 2.26 54.45
C SER A 428 -52.99 0.72 54.22
N ALA A 429 -53.35 0.32 53.00
CA ALA A 429 -53.01 -0.98 52.45
C ALA A 429 -51.52 -1.01 52.08
N TYR A 430 -50.80 -2.01 52.60
CA TYR A 430 -49.39 -2.26 52.37
C TYR A 430 -49.13 -2.68 50.91
N LEU A 431 -48.44 -1.83 50.12
CA LEU A 431 -47.91 -2.15 48.79
C LEU A 431 -46.48 -2.70 48.90
N PRO A 432 -46.06 -3.71 48.09
CA PRO A 432 -44.66 -4.12 48.02
C PRO A 432 -43.81 -3.03 47.34
N PRO A 433 -42.53 -2.85 47.75
CA PRO A 433 -41.71 -1.76 47.23
C PRO A 433 -41.27 -2.03 45.78
N HIS A 434 -41.27 -0.97 44.97
CA HIS A 434 -40.71 -0.92 43.63
C HIS A 434 -39.22 -1.35 43.61
N PRO A 435 -38.72 -2.01 42.55
CA PRO A 435 -37.29 -2.11 42.33
C PRO A 435 -36.77 -0.72 41.94
N GLY A 436 -35.98 -0.10 42.83
CA GLY A 436 -35.28 1.15 42.53
C GLY A 436 -34.26 0.98 41.39
N PRO A 437 -33.81 2.08 40.77
CA PRO A 437 -32.85 2.03 39.68
C PRO A 437 -31.50 1.53 40.19
N THR A 438 -30.92 0.56 39.48
CA THR A 438 -29.56 0.05 39.72
C THR A 438 -28.50 1.16 39.55
N PRO A 439 -27.39 1.13 40.29
CA PRO A 439 -26.35 2.16 40.19
C PRO A 439 -25.63 2.09 38.83
N PRO A 440 -25.20 3.22 38.25
CA PRO A 440 -24.48 3.21 36.99
C PRO A 440 -23.08 2.63 37.16
N ARG A 441 -22.76 1.58 36.39
CA ARG A 441 -21.37 1.12 36.20
C ARG A 441 -20.61 2.21 35.43
N ARG A 442 -19.51 2.70 36.01
CA ARG A 442 -18.55 3.59 35.34
C ARG A 442 -18.00 2.91 34.08
N ARG A 443 -18.31 3.43 32.89
CA ARG A 443 -17.56 3.19 31.65
C ARG A 443 -16.63 4.41 31.38
N ALA A 444 -15.49 4.12 30.77
CA ALA A 444 -14.38 5.04 30.48
C ALA A 444 -14.80 6.25 29.61
N PRO A 445 -14.09 7.40 29.68
CA PRO A 445 -14.51 8.65 29.05
C PRO A 445 -14.22 8.63 27.54
N GLY A 446 -15.20 8.99 26.70
CA GLY A 446 -14.93 9.21 25.27
C GLY A 446 -16.09 9.27 24.28
N MET A 447 -17.35 9.02 24.65
CA MET A 447 -18.48 9.08 23.69
C MET A 447 -19.75 9.56 24.39
N ALA A 448 -19.91 10.88 24.50
CA ALA A 448 -21.09 11.48 25.10
C ALA A 448 -21.50 12.71 24.29
N PHE A 449 -22.21 12.54 23.17
CA PHE A 449 -22.92 13.68 22.55
C PHE A 449 -24.21 13.39 21.75
N LEU A 450 -24.77 12.16 21.72
CA LEU A 450 -26.02 11.92 20.96
C LEU A 450 -27.04 10.95 21.61
N SER A 451 -27.26 10.98 22.92
CA SER A 451 -28.27 10.11 23.56
C SER A 451 -29.29 10.83 24.47
N ALA A 452 -29.38 12.17 24.43
CA ALA A 452 -30.15 12.93 25.42
C ALA A 452 -31.42 13.64 24.89
N LEU A 453 -31.92 13.34 23.68
CA LEU A 453 -33.13 14.01 23.14
C LEU A 453 -34.09 13.08 22.37
N SER A 454 -34.41 11.89 22.87
CA SER A 454 -35.48 11.06 22.27
C SER A 454 -36.64 10.67 23.18
N TYR A 455 -36.65 11.09 24.45
CA TYR A 455 -37.84 10.96 25.29
C TYR A 455 -38.54 12.30 25.39
N THR A 456 -39.61 12.44 24.61
CA THR A 456 -40.85 13.24 24.84
C THR A 456 -41.37 13.75 23.49
N LEU A 457 -41.85 12.84 22.63
CA LEU A 457 -42.94 13.07 21.66
C LEU A 457 -43.15 11.84 20.77
N HIS A 458 -44.03 10.94 21.21
CA HIS A 458 -45.04 10.34 20.34
C HIS A 458 -46.25 10.02 21.22
N GLY A 459 -47.23 10.91 21.18
CA GLY A 459 -48.56 10.64 21.70
C GLY A 459 -49.27 9.62 20.82
N MET A 460 -50.11 8.82 21.48
CA MET A 460 -51.23 8.09 20.89
C MET A 460 -50.89 7.16 19.72
N MET A 461 -50.43 5.96 20.08
CA MET A 461 -50.84 4.78 19.32
C MET A 461 -51.17 3.69 20.31
N ASP A 462 -52.42 3.23 20.23
CA ASP A 462 -52.99 2.07 20.89
C ASP A 462 -52.27 0.81 20.38
N VAL A 463 -51.01 0.65 20.80
CA VAL A 463 -50.23 -0.56 20.59
C VAL A 463 -50.13 -1.19 21.95
N ASP A 464 -50.84 -2.30 22.10
CA ASP A 464 -50.71 -3.19 23.23
C ASP A 464 -49.21 -3.35 23.58
N PRO A 465 -48.79 -2.94 24.81
CA PRO A 465 -47.39 -2.95 25.21
C PRO A 465 -46.76 -4.34 25.14
N GLU A 466 -47.56 -5.40 25.16
CA GLU A 466 -47.07 -6.77 24.93
C GLU A 466 -46.71 -7.01 23.47
N THR A 467 -47.56 -6.58 22.54
CA THR A 467 -47.32 -6.68 21.11
C THR A 467 -46.06 -5.89 20.69
N ALA A 468 -45.86 -4.69 21.24
CA ALA A 468 -44.63 -3.91 21.02
C ALA A 468 -43.36 -4.65 21.49
N ARG A 469 -43.43 -5.32 22.65
CA ARG A 469 -42.32 -6.09 23.23
C ARG A 469 -42.00 -7.33 22.42
N ARG A 470 -43.02 -8.11 22.01
CA ARG A 470 -42.85 -9.30 21.16
C ARG A 470 -42.26 -8.93 19.79
N ASN A 471 -42.72 -7.83 19.20
CA ASN A 471 -42.14 -7.30 17.96
C ASN A 471 -40.68 -6.88 18.14
N GLY A 472 -40.33 -6.27 19.29
CA GLY A 472 -38.96 -5.95 19.67
C GLY A 472 -38.05 -7.18 19.77
N ILE A 473 -38.53 -8.27 20.39
CA ILE A 473 -37.81 -9.55 20.48
C ILE A 473 -37.56 -10.13 19.08
N SER A 474 -38.60 -10.25 18.26
CA SER A 474 -38.49 -10.79 16.90
C SER A 474 -37.51 -10.00 16.03
N LYS A 475 -37.61 -8.66 16.05
CA LYS A 475 -36.70 -7.79 15.31
C LYS A 475 -35.26 -7.88 15.81
N THR A 476 -35.06 -8.00 17.12
CA THR A 476 -33.73 -8.12 17.72
C THR A 476 -33.09 -9.47 17.35
N ARG A 477 -33.86 -10.57 17.37
CA ARG A 477 -33.40 -11.89 16.92
C ARG A 477 -32.99 -11.90 15.45
N GLU A 478 -33.78 -11.28 14.58
CA GLU A 478 -33.44 -11.13 13.15
C GLU A 478 -32.13 -10.32 12.98
N THR A 479 -31.99 -9.22 13.71
CA THR A 479 -30.77 -8.40 13.69
C THR A 479 -29.55 -9.18 14.17
N ILE A 480 -29.71 -10.01 15.21
CA ILE A 480 -28.64 -10.90 15.70
C ILE A 480 -28.22 -11.88 14.61
N SER A 481 -29.17 -12.54 13.94
CA SER A 481 -28.86 -13.47 12.84
C SER A 481 -28.09 -12.78 11.71
N GLN A 482 -28.49 -11.56 11.31
CA GLN A 482 -27.77 -10.79 10.29
C GLN A 482 -26.35 -10.39 10.74
N LEU A 483 -26.18 -10.03 12.02
CA LEU A 483 -24.88 -9.67 12.58
C LEU A 483 -23.96 -10.89 12.76
N GLU A 484 -24.51 -12.08 13.01
CA GLU A 484 -23.74 -13.34 13.04
C GLU A 484 -23.15 -13.67 11.67
N ASP A 485 -23.96 -13.56 10.61
CA ASP A 485 -23.49 -13.72 9.22
C ASP A 485 -22.44 -12.66 8.87
N ALA A 486 -22.69 -11.38 9.23
CA ALA A 486 -21.75 -10.30 8.99
C ALA A 486 -20.43 -10.49 9.76
N LEU A 487 -20.49 -11.00 11.00
CA LEU A 487 -19.31 -11.30 11.80
C LEU A 487 -18.48 -12.42 11.15
N HIS A 488 -19.13 -13.49 10.70
CA HIS A 488 -18.44 -14.58 10.00
C HIS A 488 -17.75 -14.07 8.72
N LEU A 489 -18.44 -13.27 7.91
CA LEU A 489 -17.88 -12.69 6.68
C LEU A 489 -16.72 -11.72 6.97
N SER A 490 -16.86 -10.84 7.96
CA SER A 490 -15.79 -9.90 8.33
C SER A 490 -14.55 -10.63 8.86
N ALA A 491 -14.71 -11.73 9.59
CA ALA A 491 -13.61 -12.59 10.01
C ALA A 491 -12.88 -13.23 8.82
N GLN A 492 -13.64 -13.76 7.85
CA GLN A 492 -13.09 -14.34 6.62
C GLN A 492 -12.34 -13.28 5.79
N ASP A 493 -12.92 -12.10 5.61
CA ASP A 493 -12.31 -10.99 4.89
C ASP A 493 -11.05 -10.46 5.58
N LEU A 494 -11.05 -10.35 6.91
CA LEU A 494 -9.88 -9.96 7.68
C LEU A 494 -8.74 -10.97 7.53
N LYS A 495 -9.07 -12.26 7.59
CA LYS A 495 -8.10 -13.36 7.38
C LYS A 495 -7.52 -13.30 5.97
N TYR A 496 -8.37 -13.22 4.95
CA TYR A 496 -7.96 -13.11 3.56
C TYR A 496 -7.09 -11.87 3.35
N SER A 497 -7.58 -10.69 3.71
CA SER A 497 -6.88 -9.41 3.55
C SER A 497 -5.51 -9.43 4.24
N SER A 498 -5.43 -9.94 5.47
CA SER A 498 -4.16 -10.03 6.18
C SER A 498 -3.18 -10.98 5.46
N SER A 499 -3.64 -12.15 5.02
CA SER A 499 -2.77 -13.12 4.32
C SER A 499 -2.27 -12.61 2.97
N THR A 500 -3.16 -12.03 2.16
CA THR A 500 -2.83 -11.54 0.82
C THR A 500 -1.95 -10.30 0.88
N ILE A 501 -2.24 -9.36 1.78
CA ILE A 501 -1.40 -8.16 1.96
C ILE A 501 -0.02 -8.54 2.46
N GLN A 502 0.10 -9.47 3.41
CA GLN A 502 1.43 -9.94 3.85
C GLN A 502 2.20 -10.58 2.69
N ALA A 503 1.58 -11.47 1.93
CA ALA A 503 2.22 -12.14 0.80
C ALA A 503 2.69 -11.13 -0.27
N ASP A 504 1.89 -10.10 -0.54
CA ASP A 504 2.24 -9.08 -1.52
C ASP A 504 3.30 -8.09 -0.99
N LEU A 505 3.30 -7.77 0.30
CA LEU A 505 4.40 -7.04 0.95
C LEU A 505 5.71 -7.81 0.86
N ASP A 506 5.72 -9.12 1.11
CA ASP A 506 6.91 -9.96 1.02
C ASP A 506 7.42 -10.02 -0.43
N ARG A 507 6.50 -10.14 -1.39
CA ARG A 507 6.83 -10.11 -2.82
C ARG A 507 7.38 -8.74 -3.23
N PHE A 508 6.78 -7.65 -2.78
CA PHE A 508 7.26 -6.30 -3.05
C PHE A 508 8.63 -6.07 -2.44
N GLN A 509 8.90 -6.60 -1.24
CA GLN A 509 10.21 -6.52 -0.61
C GLN A 509 11.29 -7.21 -1.45
N ARG A 510 11.00 -8.39 -2.01
CA ARG A 510 11.92 -9.08 -2.94
C ARG A 510 12.17 -8.26 -4.21
N GLN A 511 11.11 -7.71 -4.81
CA GLN A 511 11.24 -6.84 -5.98
C GLN A 511 12.08 -5.60 -5.67
N LYS A 512 11.81 -4.94 -4.53
CA LYS A 512 12.53 -3.76 -4.08
C LYS A 512 14.02 -4.03 -3.94
N VAL A 513 14.40 -5.15 -3.32
CA VAL A 513 15.81 -5.52 -3.17
C VAL A 513 16.46 -5.79 -4.53
N ALA A 514 15.77 -6.50 -5.43
CA ALA A 514 16.27 -6.76 -6.79
C ALA A 514 16.47 -5.47 -7.58
N ASP A 515 15.51 -4.55 -7.54
CA ASP A 515 15.58 -3.28 -8.26
C ASP A 515 16.67 -2.36 -7.68
N MET A 516 16.77 -2.25 -6.35
CA MET A 516 17.83 -1.44 -5.72
C MET A 516 19.22 -1.98 -6.07
N ARG A 517 19.38 -3.29 -6.17
CA ARG A 517 20.61 -3.92 -6.67
C ARG A 517 20.89 -3.53 -8.12
N GLU A 518 19.90 -3.63 -8.99
CA GLU A 518 20.06 -3.28 -10.41
C GLU A 518 20.34 -1.79 -10.61
N MET A 519 19.69 -0.92 -9.84
CA MET A 519 19.98 0.52 -9.81
C MET A 519 21.44 0.80 -9.45
N ALA A 520 21.96 0.15 -8.40
CA ALA A 520 23.35 0.31 -7.98
C ALA A 520 24.34 -0.24 -9.03
N ILE A 521 24.02 -1.37 -9.66
CA ILE A 521 24.83 -1.95 -10.75
C ILE A 521 24.87 -0.99 -11.94
N ASN A 522 23.72 -0.42 -12.34
CA ASN A 522 23.64 0.53 -13.44
C ASN A 522 24.44 1.80 -13.15
N MET A 523 24.35 2.33 -11.92
CA MET A 523 25.17 3.45 -11.49
C MET A 523 26.67 3.14 -11.60
N ALA A 524 27.11 1.96 -11.15
CA ALA A 524 28.52 1.55 -11.25
C ALA A 524 28.98 1.36 -12.70
N ARG A 525 28.14 0.78 -13.56
CA ARG A 525 28.42 0.60 -15.00
C ARG A 525 28.57 1.95 -15.70
N SER A 526 27.62 2.87 -15.50
CA SER A 526 27.68 4.23 -16.05
C SER A 526 28.96 4.97 -15.62
N HIS A 527 29.35 4.88 -14.35
CA HIS A 527 30.60 5.46 -13.87
C HIS A 527 31.85 4.83 -14.49
N ARG A 528 31.91 3.50 -14.59
CA ARG A 528 33.02 2.79 -15.24
C ARG A 528 33.16 3.23 -16.70
N ASP A 529 32.05 3.29 -17.43
CA ASP A 529 32.05 3.63 -18.85
C ASP A 529 32.46 5.10 -19.07
N TRP A 530 32.05 5.99 -18.16
CA TRP A 530 32.55 7.36 -18.09
C TRP A 530 34.07 7.42 -17.84
N CYS A 531 34.59 6.71 -16.84
CA CYS A 531 36.03 6.66 -16.54
C CYS A 531 36.84 6.16 -17.74
N GLN A 532 36.38 5.08 -18.38
CA GLN A 532 37.06 4.47 -19.52
C GLN A 532 37.16 5.46 -20.70
N LYS A 533 36.04 6.11 -21.04
CA LYS A 533 35.99 7.09 -22.12
C LYS A 533 36.92 8.29 -21.87
N ASN A 534 36.98 8.76 -20.64
CA ASN A 534 37.90 9.84 -20.26
C ASN A 534 39.36 9.40 -20.31
N LEU A 535 39.68 8.21 -19.81
CA LEU A 535 41.04 7.67 -19.83
C LEU A 535 41.58 7.55 -21.26
N GLU A 536 40.76 7.10 -22.21
CA GLU A 536 41.13 7.01 -23.62
C GLU A 536 41.49 8.38 -24.19
N ALA A 537 40.64 9.39 -23.98
CA ALA A 537 40.88 10.76 -24.45
C ALA A 537 42.16 11.36 -23.85
N TRP A 538 42.39 11.19 -22.54
CA TRP A 538 43.58 11.70 -21.88
C TRP A 538 44.86 10.96 -22.28
N LYS A 539 44.78 9.66 -22.62
CA LYS A 539 45.91 8.93 -23.21
C LYS A 539 46.30 9.49 -24.59
N GLU A 540 45.33 9.89 -25.40
CA GLU A 540 45.62 10.54 -26.68
C GLU A 540 46.27 11.92 -26.49
N ALA A 541 45.73 12.75 -25.59
CA ALA A 541 46.34 14.04 -25.26
C ALA A 541 47.78 13.88 -24.76
N LYS A 542 48.03 12.91 -23.87
CA LYS A 542 49.38 12.60 -23.37
C LYS A 542 50.36 12.27 -24.49
N LYS A 543 49.95 11.48 -25.49
CA LYS A 543 50.82 11.13 -26.64
C LYS A 543 51.23 12.36 -27.45
N GLU A 544 50.36 13.36 -27.58
CA GLU A 544 50.70 14.62 -28.26
C GLU A 544 51.62 15.49 -27.39
N ILE A 545 51.38 15.54 -26.08
CA ILE A 545 52.24 16.29 -25.13
C ILE A 545 53.67 15.75 -25.14
N GLU A 546 53.86 14.42 -25.21
CA GLU A 546 55.17 13.78 -25.27
C GLU A 546 55.98 14.14 -26.53
N LYS A 547 55.35 14.73 -27.56
CA LYS A 547 56.04 15.24 -28.75
C LYS A 547 56.60 16.64 -28.57
N ILE A 548 56.23 17.35 -27.50
CA ILE A 548 56.77 18.68 -27.21
C ILE A 548 58.27 18.53 -26.88
N PRO A 549 59.17 19.25 -27.58
CA PRO A 549 60.59 19.20 -27.29
C PRO A 549 60.90 19.76 -25.90
N ASP A 550 61.95 19.24 -25.27
CA ASP A 550 62.45 19.74 -23.98
C ASP A 550 62.66 21.25 -24.02
N HIS A 551 62.13 21.95 -23.02
CA HIS A 551 62.29 23.39 -22.91
C HIS A 551 63.78 23.74 -22.66
N PRO A 552 64.34 24.76 -23.35
CA PRO A 552 65.75 25.12 -23.24
C PRO A 552 66.15 25.58 -21.83
N ASN A 553 65.22 26.15 -21.06
CA ASN A 553 65.42 26.39 -19.63
C ASN A 553 65.24 25.10 -18.84
N ARG A 554 66.34 24.53 -18.34
CA ARG A 554 66.32 23.46 -17.35
C ARG A 554 66.35 24.07 -15.94
N LEU A 555 65.60 23.48 -15.02
CA LEU A 555 65.79 23.72 -13.59
C LEU A 555 67.26 23.43 -13.23
N PRO A 556 67.92 24.26 -12.38
CA PRO A 556 69.27 23.98 -11.93
C PRO A 556 69.33 22.56 -11.37
N SER A 557 70.26 21.75 -11.84
CA SER A 557 70.44 20.39 -11.31
C SER A 557 70.72 20.48 -9.82
N SER A 558 69.93 19.79 -9.00
CA SER A 558 70.10 19.68 -7.53
C SER A 558 71.35 18.88 -7.11
N LYS A 559 72.41 18.91 -7.92
CA LYS A 559 73.63 18.11 -7.76
C LYS A 559 74.85 18.91 -7.26
N ASP A 560 74.67 20.15 -6.80
CA ASP A 560 75.77 20.97 -6.25
C ASP A 560 75.74 21.16 -4.73
N THR A 561 75.08 20.27 -3.97
CA THR A 561 75.14 20.28 -2.48
C THR A 561 75.84 19.06 -1.89
N SER A 562 76.76 18.41 -2.64
CA SER A 562 77.57 17.30 -2.12
C SER A 562 79.04 17.64 -1.88
N ASN A 563 79.34 18.85 -1.41
CA ASN A 563 80.65 19.15 -0.83
C ASN A 563 80.56 19.97 0.46
N GLY A 564 80.77 19.27 1.58
CA GLY A 564 81.44 19.83 2.75
C GLY A 564 80.55 20.29 3.92
N VAL A 565 80.79 19.63 5.06
CA VAL A 565 80.53 20.06 6.46
C VAL A 565 79.16 19.66 7.04
N GLY A 566 79.14 18.58 7.83
CA GLY A 566 78.06 18.28 8.80
C GLY A 566 78.32 18.92 10.17
N PRO A 567 77.68 18.50 11.29
CA PRO A 567 76.39 17.81 11.47
C PRO A 567 75.43 18.60 12.41
N GLY A 568 74.14 18.27 12.45
CA GLY A 568 73.25 18.71 13.55
C GLY A 568 71.74 18.66 13.26
N PRO A 569 70.89 18.22 14.21
CA PRO A 569 69.52 17.79 13.92
C PRO A 569 68.50 18.94 14.08
N SER A 570 67.49 19.04 13.22
CA SER A 570 66.11 19.37 13.63
C SER A 570 65.12 19.42 12.46
N THR A 571 64.01 18.69 12.66
CA THR A 571 62.64 19.07 12.29
C THR A 571 62.35 19.51 10.85
N ARG A 572 61.96 18.55 10.00
CA ARG A 572 61.04 18.85 8.89
C ARG A 572 59.66 19.13 9.47
N ARG A 573 59.23 20.38 9.31
CA ARG A 573 57.85 20.84 9.54
C ARG A 573 57.11 20.61 8.21
N ASP A 574 56.25 19.61 8.16
CA ASP A 574 55.33 19.42 7.04
C ASP A 574 54.24 20.50 7.09
N SER A 575 54.26 21.40 6.13
CA SER A 575 53.27 22.44 5.92
C SER A 575 52.11 21.90 5.07
N THR A 576 51.15 21.22 5.71
CA THR A 576 49.79 21.06 5.16
C THR A 576 48.76 21.57 6.16
N ALA A 577 48.66 22.89 6.23
CA ALA A 577 47.50 23.65 6.69
C ALA A 577 47.53 24.90 5.79
N THR A 578 46.53 25.23 4.99
CA THR A 578 45.16 25.57 5.39
C THR A 578 44.31 25.76 4.13
N VAL A 579 43.16 25.08 4.00
CA VAL A 579 41.94 25.66 3.40
C VAL A 579 40.73 25.02 4.11
N ASN A 580 40.30 25.67 5.18
CA ASN A 580 38.90 25.70 5.62
C ASN A 580 38.76 26.95 6.47
N GLY A 581 38.22 28.01 5.85
CA GLY A 581 37.97 29.30 6.47
C GLY A 581 36.51 29.69 6.24
N ARG A 582 35.72 29.47 7.30
CA ARG A 582 34.34 29.92 7.56
C ARG A 582 33.18 29.24 6.82
#